data_AF-A0A351LZD9-F1
#
_entry.id   AF-A0A351LZD9-F1
#
_cell.length_a   1.000
_cell.length_b   1.000
_cell.length_c   1.000
_cell.angle_alpha   90.00
_cell.angle_beta   90.00
_cell.angle_gamma   90.00
#
_symmetry.space_group_name_H-M   'P 1'
#
loop_
_entity.id
_entity.type
_entity.pdbx_description
1 polymer ?
#
loop_
_entity_poly.entity_id
_entity_poly.type
_entity_poly.pdbx_seq_one_letter_code
_entity_poly.pdbx_strand_id
1 'polypeptide(L)'
;MNIGDVITRLATEFPDVTVSKIRYLESSGLLEPERSPAGYRLFSADDVVRLVWILRQQRDHFLPLKVIRSMLLDGVDVALAEPPEGSDVRPFRERGRSGGMGSVSVSLGELATMGGLDVEVVRDLEKHG
;
A
#
# COMPACT_ATOMS: atom_id res chain seq x y z
N MET A 1 -16.24 19.75 7.23
CA MET A 1 -17.25 18.99 6.46
C MET A 1 -17.51 17.65 7.12
N ASN A 2 -18.75 17.14 7.11
CA ASN A 2 -19.04 15.81 7.63
C ASN A 2 -18.66 14.72 6.59
N ILE A 3 -18.68 13.45 6.99
CA ILE A 3 -18.28 12.35 6.09
C ILE A 3 -19.22 12.15 4.89
N GLY A 4 -20.51 12.48 5.03
CA GLY A 4 -21.47 12.44 3.92
C GLY A 4 -21.15 13.49 2.86
N ASP A 5 -20.86 14.72 3.27
CA ASP A 5 -20.46 15.81 2.37
C ASP A 5 -19.22 15.42 1.55
N VAL A 6 -18.25 14.76 2.22
CA VAL A 6 -17.03 14.25 1.58
C VAL A 6 -17.36 13.18 0.54
N ILE A 7 -18.23 12.21 0.86
CA ILE A 7 -18.65 11.18 -0.11
C ILE A 7 -19.31 11.81 -1.33
N THR A 8 -20.24 12.74 -1.14
CA THR A 8 -20.91 13.44 -2.26
C THR A 8 -19.90 14.15 -3.15
N ARG A 9 -18.90 14.82 -2.55
CA ARG A 9 -17.86 15.52 -3.31
C ARG A 9 -16.93 14.56 -4.08
N LEU A 10 -16.58 13.42 -3.48
CA LEU A 10 -15.67 12.45 -4.09
C LEU A 10 -16.36 11.58 -5.16
N ALA A 11 -17.68 11.38 -5.08
CA ALA A 11 -18.43 10.48 -5.95
C ALA A 11 -18.31 10.81 -7.45
N THR A 12 -18.06 12.07 -7.82
CA THR A 12 -17.88 12.47 -9.22
C THR A 12 -16.64 11.80 -9.86
N GLU A 13 -15.56 11.63 -9.09
CA GLU A 13 -14.31 11.03 -9.58
C GLU A 13 -14.11 9.58 -9.08
N PHE A 14 -14.65 9.27 -7.91
CA PHE A 14 -14.51 7.98 -7.23
C PHE A 14 -15.90 7.44 -6.86
N PRO A 15 -16.70 6.96 -7.82
CA PRO A 15 -18.08 6.52 -7.57
C PRO A 15 -18.17 5.34 -6.59
N ASP A 16 -17.13 4.52 -6.49
CA ASP A 16 -17.06 3.37 -5.60
C ASP A 16 -16.58 3.70 -4.18
N VAL A 17 -16.29 4.97 -3.88
CA VAL A 17 -15.81 5.37 -2.56
C VAL A 17 -16.94 5.25 -1.53
N THR A 18 -16.64 4.59 -0.42
CA THR A 18 -17.62 4.37 0.65
C THR A 18 -17.16 5.01 1.96
N VAL A 19 -18.12 5.21 2.88
CA VAL A 19 -17.84 5.62 4.26
C VAL A 19 -16.82 4.68 4.92
N SER A 20 -16.95 3.37 4.69
CA SER A 20 -16.02 2.36 5.21
C SER A 20 -14.61 2.54 4.67
N LYS A 21 -14.46 2.87 3.38
CA LYS A 21 -13.15 3.16 2.77
C LYS A 21 -12.49 4.38 3.42
N ILE A 22 -13.21 5.48 3.60
CA ILE A 22 -12.67 6.69 4.24
C ILE A 22 -12.24 6.41 5.69
N ARG A 23 -13.09 5.72 6.47
CA ARG A 23 -12.77 5.34 7.86
C ARG A 23 -11.54 4.42 7.94
N TYR A 24 -11.38 3.53 6.97
CA TYR A 24 -10.22 2.66 6.88
C TYR A 24 -8.92 3.43 6.57
N LEU A 25 -8.97 4.43 5.69
CA LEU A 25 -7.82 5.29 5.40
C LEU A 25 -7.39 6.11 6.64
N GLU A 26 -8.36 6.65 7.37
CA GLU A 26 -8.13 7.31 8.67
C GLU A 26 -7.52 6.34 9.70
N SER A 27 -8.12 5.17 9.92
CA SER A 27 -7.58 4.18 10.89
C SER A 27 -6.20 3.66 10.49
N SER A 28 -5.87 3.75 9.20
CA SER A 28 -4.55 3.45 8.65
C SER A 28 -3.59 4.65 8.74
N GLY A 29 -3.91 5.69 9.49
CA GLY A 29 -3.03 6.82 9.79
C GLY A 29 -2.67 7.67 8.57
N LEU A 30 -3.51 7.70 7.54
CA LEU A 30 -3.31 8.56 6.36
C LEU A 30 -4.02 9.91 6.49
N LEU A 31 -4.94 10.02 7.45
CA LEU A 31 -5.78 11.19 7.70
C LEU A 31 -6.02 11.30 9.20
N GLU A 32 -6.10 12.53 9.69
CA GLU A 32 -6.38 12.83 11.10
C GLU A 32 -7.43 13.95 11.19
N PRO A 33 -8.67 13.69 10.72
CA PRO A 33 -9.72 14.71 10.74
C PRO A 33 -10.08 15.07 12.18
N GLU A 34 -10.38 16.34 12.41
CA GLU A 34 -10.83 16.83 13.71
C GLU A 34 -12.14 16.18 14.15
N ARG A 35 -12.41 16.25 15.45
CA ARG A 35 -13.67 15.81 16.03
C ARG A 35 -14.50 17.00 16.49
N SER A 36 -15.78 16.99 16.13
CA SER A 36 -16.73 17.96 16.71
C SER A 36 -16.93 17.69 18.20
N PRO A 37 -17.47 18.65 18.98
CA PRO A 37 -17.82 18.43 20.39
C PRO A 37 -18.78 17.25 20.61
N ALA A 38 -19.59 16.90 19.60
CA ALA A 38 -20.49 15.75 19.62
C ALA A 38 -19.84 14.44 19.11
N GLY A 39 -18.55 14.45 18.78
CA GLY A 39 -17.76 13.26 18.40
C GLY A 39 -17.76 12.89 16.91
N TYR A 40 -18.42 13.68 16.05
CA TYR A 40 -18.42 13.45 14.61
C TYR A 40 -17.09 13.85 13.98
N ARG A 41 -16.72 13.20 12.86
CA ARG A 41 -15.54 13.58 12.07
C ARG A 41 -15.81 14.86 11.29
N LEU A 42 -14.88 15.79 11.38
CA LEU A 42 -14.85 17.02 10.62
C LEU A 42 -13.62 16.99 9.72
N PHE A 43 -13.86 16.81 8.43
CA PHE A 43 -12.83 16.87 7.40
C PHE A 43 -12.60 18.32 7.00
N SER A 44 -11.35 18.74 7.01
CA SER A 44 -10.86 20.01 6.47
C SER A 44 -10.79 19.97 4.93
N ALA A 45 -10.51 21.11 4.30
CA ALA A 45 -10.23 21.13 2.87
C ALA A 45 -8.98 20.30 2.52
N ASP A 46 -7.95 20.37 3.37
CA ASP A 46 -6.69 19.65 3.17
C ASP A 46 -6.87 18.14 3.29
N ASP A 47 -7.74 17.67 4.20
CA ASP A 47 -8.08 16.24 4.28
C ASP A 47 -8.72 15.73 2.99
N VAL A 48 -9.56 16.55 2.34
CA VAL A 48 -10.20 16.19 1.08
C VAL A 48 -9.18 16.16 -0.06
N VAL A 49 -8.28 17.15 -0.13
CA VAL A 49 -7.18 17.15 -1.11
C VAL A 49 -6.31 15.91 -0.94
N ARG A 50 -5.95 15.58 0.30
CA ARG A 50 -5.20 14.36 0.63
C ARG A 50 -5.97 13.09 0.26
N LEU A 51 -7.28 13.02 0.52
CA LEU A 51 -8.13 11.90 0.12
C LEU A 51 -8.13 11.68 -1.39
N VAL A 52 -8.30 12.75 -2.18
CA VAL A 52 -8.26 12.68 -3.65
C VAL A 52 -6.93 12.12 -4.11
N TRP A 53 -5.82 12.66 -3.59
CA TRP A 53 -4.48 12.19 -3.95
C TRP A 53 -4.28 10.71 -3.60
N ILE A 54 -4.60 10.28 -2.36
CA ILE A 54 -4.51 8.87 -1.95
C ILE A 54 -5.32 7.98 -2.88
N LEU A 55 -6.56 8.36 -3.20
CA LEU A 55 -7.44 7.55 -4.03
C LEU A 55 -6.93 7.43 -5.47
N ARG A 56 -6.33 8.48 -6.05
CA ARG A 56 -5.64 8.41 -7.35
C ARG A 56 -4.44 7.47 -7.30
N GLN A 57 -3.60 7.58 -6.25
CA GLN A 57 -2.45 6.68 -6.09
C GLN A 57 -2.87 5.20 -6.03
N GLN A 58 -4.02 4.90 -5.43
CA GLN A 58 -4.53 3.53 -5.40
C GLN A 58 -5.19 3.09 -6.72
N ARG A 59 -5.94 3.99 -7.37
CA ARG A 59 -6.69 3.68 -8.61
C ARG A 59 -5.76 3.55 -9.82
N ASP A 60 -4.86 4.52 -9.97
CA ASP A 60 -4.09 4.71 -11.20
C ASP A 60 -2.72 4.02 -11.12
N HIS A 61 -2.16 3.90 -9.90
CA HIS A 61 -0.83 3.34 -9.67
C HIS A 61 -0.81 2.11 -8.76
N PHE A 62 -1.97 1.68 -8.25
CA PHE A 62 -2.12 0.50 -7.39
C PHE A 62 -1.20 0.51 -6.16
N LEU A 63 -0.88 1.70 -5.64
CA LEU A 63 0.06 1.83 -4.53
C LEU A 63 -0.55 1.31 -3.21
N PRO A 64 0.20 0.51 -2.42
CA PRO A 64 -0.23 0.06 -1.11
C PRO A 64 -0.12 1.19 -0.10
N LEU A 65 -1.00 1.18 0.91
CA LEU A 65 -1.10 2.25 1.91
C LEU A 65 0.21 2.57 2.63
N LYS A 66 1.07 1.56 2.85
CA LYS A 66 2.40 1.76 3.47
C LYS A 66 3.31 2.67 2.64
N VAL A 67 3.24 2.55 1.31
CA VAL A 67 4.06 3.33 0.37
C VAL A 67 3.51 4.74 0.29
N ILE A 68 2.19 4.88 0.16
CA ILE A 68 1.48 6.17 0.20
C ILE A 68 1.80 6.91 1.51
N ARG A 69 1.82 6.21 2.65
CA ARG A 69 2.21 6.81 3.94
C ARG A 69 3.65 7.32 3.93
N SER A 70 4.60 6.53 3.40
CA SER A 70 6.00 6.97 3.28
C SER A 70 6.08 8.26 2.46
N MET A 71 5.44 8.30 1.29
CA MET A 71 5.42 9.49 0.43
C MET A 71 4.89 10.74 1.16
N LEU A 72 3.83 10.59 1.95
CA LEU A 72 3.29 11.70 2.74
C LEU A 72 4.28 12.18 3.83
N LEU A 73 5.04 11.26 4.43
CA LEU A 73 6.06 11.59 5.43
C LEU A 73 7.30 12.23 4.79
N ASP A 74 7.64 11.81 3.57
CA ASP A 74 8.76 12.32 2.78
C ASP A 74 8.48 13.71 2.19
N GLY A 75 7.30 14.28 2.47
CA GLY A 75 6.95 15.65 2.10
C GLY A 75 6.52 15.81 0.64
N VAL A 76 6.05 14.73 0.00
CA VAL A 76 5.47 14.81 -1.34
C VAL A 76 4.34 15.83 -1.34
N ASP A 77 4.48 16.87 -2.15
CA ASP A 77 3.49 17.94 -2.23
C ASP A 77 2.21 17.41 -2.89
N VAL A 78 1.24 17.06 -2.06
CA VAL A 78 -0.06 16.50 -2.45
C VAL A 78 -0.78 17.37 -3.49
N ALA A 79 -0.51 18.67 -3.53
CA ALA A 79 -1.10 19.60 -4.49
C ALA A 79 -0.40 19.61 -5.87
N LEU A 80 0.85 19.16 -5.97
CA LEU A 80 1.71 19.28 -7.16
C LEU A 80 2.34 17.95 -7.61
N ALA A 81 2.18 16.87 -6.86
CA ALA A 81 2.96 15.65 -7.07
C ALA A 81 2.43 14.77 -8.21
N GLU A 82 3.27 14.61 -9.23
CA GLU A 82 3.24 13.43 -10.09
C GLU A 82 3.86 12.23 -9.34
N PRO A 83 3.36 11.00 -9.54
CA PRO A 83 3.86 9.82 -8.84
C PRO A 83 5.30 9.50 -9.22
N PRO A 84 6.08 8.85 -8.33
CA PRO A 84 7.42 8.43 -8.68
C PRO A 84 7.41 7.37 -9.78
N GLU A 85 8.23 7.59 -10.82
CA GLU A 85 8.45 6.60 -11.86
C GLU A 85 9.14 5.36 -11.27
N GLY A 86 8.56 4.18 -11.50
CA GLY A 86 9.26 2.91 -11.36
C GLY A 86 9.49 2.41 -9.93
N SER A 87 8.62 2.72 -8.97
CA SER A 87 8.67 2.01 -7.68
C SER A 87 8.29 0.53 -7.91
N ASP A 88 9.24 -0.38 -7.69
CA ASP A 88 9.12 -1.84 -7.77
C ASP A 88 8.19 -2.38 -6.65
N VAL A 89 6.94 -1.91 -6.67
CA VAL A 89 5.94 -2.11 -5.63
C VAL A 89 5.29 -3.45 -5.88
N ARG A 90 5.85 -4.48 -5.27
CA ARG A 90 5.19 -5.78 -5.19
C ARG A 90 3.84 -5.61 -4.47
N PRO A 91 2.73 -6.14 -5.02
CA PRO A 91 1.43 -6.05 -4.39
C PRO A 91 1.50 -6.51 -2.94
N PHE A 92 0.94 -5.71 -2.04
CA PHE A 92 0.88 -6.05 -0.63
C PHE A 92 -0.06 -7.25 -0.43
N ARG A 93 0.51 -8.47 -0.32
CA ARG A 93 -0.21 -9.60 0.27
C ARG A 93 -0.36 -9.32 1.75
N GLU A 94 -1.59 -9.07 2.17
CA GLU A 94 -1.96 -9.06 3.58
C GLU A 94 -1.54 -10.41 4.16
N ARG A 95 -0.58 -10.37 5.07
CA ARG A 95 0.01 -11.54 5.71
C ARG A 95 -1.03 -12.13 6.66
N GLY A 96 -1.98 -12.89 6.11
CA GLY A 96 -2.64 -13.94 6.86
C GLY A 96 -1.54 -14.81 7.46
N ARG A 97 -1.55 -14.95 8.79
CA ARG A 97 -0.63 -15.83 9.50
C ARG A 97 -0.86 -17.28 9.05
N SER A 98 -0.08 -17.72 8.07
CA SER A 98 0.27 -19.13 7.86
C SER A 98 1.53 -19.17 6.99
N GLY A 99 2.53 -19.93 7.45
CA GLY A 99 3.90 -19.89 6.96
C GLY A 99 4.06 -20.24 5.47
N GLY A 100 5.04 -19.60 4.85
CA GLY A 100 5.51 -19.93 3.51
C GLY A 100 6.90 -19.35 3.32
N MET A 101 7.90 -20.22 3.15
CA MET A 101 9.29 -19.90 2.82
C MET A 101 9.35 -18.83 1.73
N GLY A 102 10.03 -17.72 2.02
CA GLY A 102 10.44 -16.81 0.96
C GLY A 102 11.41 -17.56 0.04
N SER A 103 11.20 -17.48 -1.27
CA SER A 103 12.19 -17.95 -2.22
C SER A 103 13.43 -17.07 -2.07
N VAL A 104 14.51 -17.66 -1.57
CA VAL A 104 15.84 -17.06 -1.60
C VAL A 104 16.45 -17.50 -2.93
N SER A 105 16.79 -16.54 -3.81
CA SER A 105 17.60 -16.83 -4.98
C SER A 105 19.03 -17.05 -4.52
N VAL A 106 19.39 -18.31 -4.28
CA VAL A 106 20.73 -18.74 -3.88
C VAL A 106 21.43 -19.27 -5.13
N SER A 107 22.70 -18.95 -5.31
CA SER A 107 23.47 -19.52 -6.40
C SER A 107 23.68 -21.03 -6.19
N LEU A 108 23.80 -21.81 -7.27
CA LEU A 108 23.96 -23.28 -7.18
C LEU A 108 25.10 -23.71 -6.23
N GLY A 109 26.21 -22.96 -6.22
CA GLY A 109 27.34 -23.21 -5.33
C GLY A 109 27.03 -22.90 -3.85
N GLU A 110 26.24 -21.87 -3.57
CA GLU A 110 25.81 -21.56 -2.21
C GLU A 110 24.77 -22.58 -1.70
N LEU A 111 23.89 -23.08 -2.57
CA LEU A 111 22.91 -24.13 -2.26
C LEU A 111 23.60 -25.43 -1.82
N ALA A 112 24.61 -25.85 -2.58
CA ALA A 112 25.44 -27.00 -2.26
C ALA A 112 26.15 -26.85 -0.90
N THR A 113 26.74 -25.67 -0.67
CA THR A 113 27.45 -25.37 0.58
C THR A 113 26.52 -25.37 1.79
N MET A 114 25.33 -24.77 1.66
CA MET A 114 24.33 -24.74 2.73
C MET A 114 23.74 -26.12 3.05
N GLY A 115 23.61 -26.99 2.04
CA GLY A 115 23.09 -28.34 2.20
C GLY A 115 24.13 -29.37 2.65
N GLY A 116 25.42 -29.02 2.62
CA GLY A 116 26.51 -29.98 2.80
C GLY A 116 26.57 -31.04 1.68
N LEU A 117 26.06 -30.69 0.49
CA LEU A 117 25.92 -31.57 -0.65
C LEU A 117 26.92 -31.19 -1.75
N ASP A 118 27.28 -32.16 -2.58
CA ASP A 118 28.06 -31.91 -3.78
C ASP A 118 27.22 -31.19 -4.84
N VAL A 119 27.81 -30.22 -5.54
CA VAL A 119 27.16 -29.39 -6.57
C VAL A 119 26.59 -30.25 -7.71
N GLU A 120 27.21 -31.39 -8.04
CA GLU A 120 26.71 -32.29 -9.08
C GLU A 120 25.39 -32.98 -8.66
N VAL A 121 25.23 -33.31 -7.38
CA VAL A 121 24.00 -33.90 -6.85
C VAL A 121 22.84 -32.90 -6.88
N VAL A 122 23.13 -31.62 -6.61
CA VAL A 122 22.14 -30.55 -6.68
C VAL A 122 21.64 -30.34 -8.13
N ARG A 123 22.54 -30.42 -9.12
CA ARG A 123 22.18 -30.31 -10.55
C ARG A 123 21.32 -31.44 -11.06
N ASP A 124 21.52 -32.67 -10.57
CA ASP A 124 20.75 -33.82 -11.03
C ASP A 124 19.31 -33.79 -10.49
N LEU A 125 19.13 -33.25 -9.28
CA LEU A 125 17.83 -33.01 -8.68
C LEU A 125 17.04 -31.89 -9.39
N GLU A 126 17.71 -30.86 -9.89
CA GLU A 126 17.07 -29.80 -10.70
C GLU A 126 16.50 -30.31 -12.03
N LYS A 127 17.08 -31.35 -12.62
CA LYS A 127 16.60 -31.92 -13.90
C LYS A 127 15.33 -32.75 -13.77
N HIS A 128 14.94 -33.11 -12.55
CA HIS A 128 13.78 -33.97 -12.26
C HIS A 128 12.62 -33.22 -11.57
N GLY A 129 12.71 -31.88 -11.47
CA GLY A 129 11.66 -30.98 -10.96
C GLY A 129 11.08 -30.09 -12.04
#